data_AF-A0A7J3MYD6-F1
#
_entry.id   AF-A0A7J3MYD6-F1
#
_cell.length_a   1.000
_cell.length_b   1.000
_cell.length_c   1.000
_cell.angle_alpha   90.00
_cell.angle_beta   90.00
_cell.angle_gamma   90.00
#
_symmetry.space_group_name_H-M   'P 1'
#
loop_
_entity.id
_entity.type
_entity.pdbx_description
1 polymer ?
#
loop_
_entity_poly.entity_id
_entity_poly.type
_entity_poly.pdbx_seq_one_letter_code
_entity_poly.pdbx_strand_id
1 'polypeptide(L)'
;MVEIVKKEDICKFIHNMLKNSYTIVCIGTYLRSDDRVALELCNTINIHNITTISCEHGLENCIHEIIEKKLSKLAIFDAAIIEGAELDGIAILSLDELEDTHGVSLSSHSIPMNTIVRYLKDELNNVDILFIAIPVKNLDIGLEMSPEVKSLLEDVVKCFTYN
;
A
#
# COMPACT_ATOMS: atom_id res chain seq x y z
N MET A 1 8.85 -11.11 11.00
CA MET A 1 7.93 -10.60 12.05
C MET A 1 7.61 -9.22 11.56
N VAL A 2 6.37 -9.02 11.14
CA VAL A 2 5.96 -7.79 10.48
C VAL A 2 6.19 -6.60 11.41
N GLU A 3 6.87 -5.57 10.91
CA GLU A 3 7.06 -4.34 11.65
C GLU A 3 5.75 -3.53 11.61
N ILE A 4 5.18 -3.24 12.77
CA ILE A 4 3.97 -2.41 12.88
C ILE A 4 4.36 -1.01 13.31
N VAL A 5 4.06 -0.03 12.47
CA VAL A 5 4.10 1.39 12.82
C VAL A 5 2.77 1.74 13.47
N LYS A 6 2.80 1.91 14.79
CA LYS A 6 1.62 2.26 15.61
C LYS A 6 1.11 3.65 15.28
N LYS A 7 -0.18 3.88 15.58
CA LYS A 7 -0.94 5.10 15.28
C LYS A 7 -0.20 6.41 15.60
N GLU A 8 0.46 6.46 16.75
CA GLU A 8 1.22 7.63 17.22
C GLU A 8 2.42 7.98 16.34
N ASP A 9 2.99 7.01 15.61
CA ASP A 9 4.16 7.17 14.76
C ASP A 9 3.85 7.23 13.25
N ILE A 10 2.60 6.94 12.84
CA ILE A 10 2.20 6.91 11.42
C ILE A 10 2.58 8.21 10.71
N CYS A 11 2.26 9.37 11.28
CA CYS A 11 2.55 10.65 10.62
C CYS A 11 4.04 10.91 10.51
N LYS A 12 4.83 10.55 11.53
CA LYS A 12 6.28 10.69 11.49
C LYS A 12 6.89 9.82 10.39
N PHE A 13 6.40 8.58 10.27
CA PHE A 13 6.80 7.65 9.22
C PHE A 13 6.47 8.21 7.83
N ILE A 14 5.23 8.61 7.59
CA ILE A 14 4.75 9.15 6.31
C ILE A 14 5.53 10.43 5.94
N HIS A 15 5.74 11.36 6.88
CA HIS A 15 6.52 12.56 6.60
C HIS A 15 7.97 12.24 6.23
N ASN A 16 8.59 11.25 6.87
CA ASN A 16 9.93 10.80 6.51
C ASN A 16 9.95 10.17 5.11
N MET A 17 8.97 9.32 4.80
CA MET A 17 8.80 8.73 3.47
C MET A 17 8.66 9.82 2.39
N LEU A 18 7.78 10.81 2.59
CA LEU A 18 7.58 11.92 1.66
C LEU A 18 8.85 12.77 1.48
N LYS A 19 9.58 13.07 2.57
CA LYS A 19 10.88 13.77 2.51
C LYS A 19 11.93 13.01 1.71
N ASN A 20 11.85 11.68 1.68
CA ASN A 20 12.72 10.83 0.88
C ASN A 20 12.26 10.66 -0.56
N SER A 21 11.20 11.37 -0.99
CA SER A 21 10.69 11.43 -2.36
C SER A 21 10.17 10.10 -2.90
N TYR A 22 9.55 9.27 -2.05
CA TYR A 22 8.81 8.11 -2.52
C TYR A 22 7.56 8.55 -3.27
N THR A 23 7.32 7.94 -4.43
CA THR A 23 6.04 8.01 -5.14
C THR A 23 5.09 6.98 -4.56
N ILE A 24 3.86 7.39 -4.29
CA ILE A 24 2.85 6.54 -3.67
C ILE A 24 2.15 5.74 -4.77
N VAL A 25 2.10 4.43 -4.58
CA VAL A 25 1.41 3.49 -5.45
C VAL A 25 0.41 2.75 -4.58
N CYS A 26 -0.87 2.76 -4.94
CA CYS A 26 -1.89 2.05 -4.17
C CYS A 26 -2.47 0.89 -4.97
N ILE A 27 -2.58 -0.27 -4.35
CA ILE A 27 -3.13 -1.48 -4.93
C ILE A 27 -4.46 -1.81 -4.25
N GLY A 28 -5.37 -2.46 -4.96
CA GLY A 28 -6.58 -3.02 -4.36
C GLY A 28 -7.70 -3.20 -5.38
N THR A 29 -8.93 -3.37 -4.90
CA THR A 29 -10.12 -3.37 -5.76
C THR A 29 -11.37 -2.91 -5.02
N TYR A 30 -12.26 -2.19 -5.72
CA TYR A 30 -13.59 -1.84 -5.21
C TYR A 30 -14.58 -3.01 -5.17
N LEU A 31 -14.19 -4.20 -5.62
CA LEU A 31 -15.05 -5.39 -5.63
C LEU A 31 -15.00 -6.19 -4.32
N ARG A 32 -13.97 -5.96 -3.49
CA ARG A 32 -13.72 -6.69 -2.24
C ARG A 32 -13.68 -5.69 -1.08
N SER A 33 -14.50 -5.92 -0.08
CA SER A 33 -14.89 -5.00 1.00
C SER A 33 -13.79 -4.01 1.43
N ASP A 34 -12.85 -4.41 2.30
CA ASP A 34 -11.79 -3.54 2.81
C ASP A 34 -10.60 -3.40 1.84
N ASP A 35 -10.54 -4.25 0.82
CA ASP A 35 -9.45 -4.31 -0.17
C ASP A 35 -9.26 -2.98 -0.92
N ARG A 36 -10.32 -2.18 -1.01
CA ARG A 36 -10.29 -0.85 -1.62
C ARG A 36 -9.47 0.18 -0.82
N VAL A 37 -9.09 -0.09 0.42
CA VAL A 37 -8.61 0.94 1.37
C VAL A 37 -7.42 1.73 0.84
N ALA A 38 -6.46 1.07 0.18
CA ALA A 38 -5.32 1.77 -0.41
C ALA A 38 -5.74 2.58 -1.65
N LEU A 39 -6.65 2.09 -2.50
CA LEU A 39 -7.19 2.89 -3.60
C LEU A 39 -7.90 4.15 -3.11
N GLU A 40 -8.70 4.04 -2.04
CA GLU A 40 -9.36 5.18 -1.39
C GLU A 40 -8.35 6.16 -0.78
N LEU A 41 -7.23 5.67 -0.23
CA LEU A 41 -6.11 6.51 0.20
C LEU A 41 -5.58 7.35 -0.97
N CYS A 42 -5.21 6.68 -2.08
CA CYS A 42 -4.67 7.38 -3.25
C CYS A 42 -5.65 8.40 -3.83
N ASN A 43 -6.95 8.06 -3.92
CA ASN A 43 -7.97 8.99 -4.38
C ASN A 43 -8.04 10.24 -3.49
N THR A 44 -8.01 10.03 -2.17
CA THR A 44 -8.17 11.12 -1.20
C THR A 44 -6.96 12.06 -1.22
N ILE A 45 -5.74 11.52 -1.23
CA ILE A 45 -4.52 12.37 -1.16
C ILE A 45 -4.18 13.01 -2.51
N ASN A 46 -4.61 12.43 -3.63
CA ASN A 46 -4.41 13.04 -4.95
C ASN A 46 -5.19 14.35 -5.10
N ILE A 47 -6.35 14.45 -4.45
CA ILE A 47 -7.11 15.72 -4.34
C ILE A 47 -6.29 16.81 -3.64
N HIS A 48 -5.29 16.43 -2.83
CA HIS A 48 -4.38 17.34 -2.13
C HIS A 48 -3.04 17.59 -2.85
N ASN A 49 -3.00 17.41 -4.18
CA ASN A 49 -1.83 17.64 -5.05
C ASN A 49 -0.63 16.71 -4.78
N ILE A 50 -0.84 15.56 -4.14
CA ILE A 50 0.18 14.52 -4.02
C ILE A 50 -0.01 13.56 -5.20
N THR A 51 0.95 13.50 -6.12
CA THR A 51 0.87 12.58 -7.26
C THR A 51 0.95 11.14 -6.78
N THR A 52 -0.07 10.35 -7.15
CA THR A 52 -0.18 8.93 -6.84
C THR A 52 -0.37 8.10 -8.11
N ILE A 53 -0.17 6.79 -7.99
CA ILE A 53 -0.54 5.80 -9.01
C ILE A 53 -1.53 4.82 -8.38
N SER A 54 -2.69 4.63 -9.00
CA SER A 54 -3.71 3.69 -8.53
C SER A 54 -3.71 2.44 -9.41
N CYS A 55 -3.44 1.29 -8.81
CA CYS A 55 -3.27 -0.01 -9.45
C CYS A 55 -4.42 -0.93 -9.09
N GLU A 56 -5.55 -0.74 -9.76
CA GLU A 56 -6.69 -1.62 -9.58
C GLU A 56 -6.34 -3.05 -10.01
N HIS A 57 -6.72 -4.03 -9.18
CA HIS A 57 -6.50 -5.46 -9.39
C HIS A 57 -5.04 -5.93 -9.39
N GLY A 58 -4.10 -5.11 -8.96
CA GLY A 58 -2.71 -5.53 -8.76
C GLY A 58 -1.68 -4.61 -9.41
N LEU A 59 -0.44 -4.73 -8.95
CA LEU A 59 0.70 -3.93 -9.42
C LEU A 59 1.01 -4.17 -10.91
N GLU A 60 0.67 -5.35 -11.43
CA GLU A 60 0.88 -5.71 -12.84
C GLU A 60 0.25 -4.72 -13.81
N ASN A 61 -0.87 -4.09 -13.43
CA ASN A 61 -1.59 -3.14 -14.26
C ASN A 61 -0.93 -1.75 -14.31
N CYS A 62 0.07 -1.51 -13.47
CA CYS A 62 0.79 -0.23 -13.38
C CYS A 62 2.25 -0.29 -13.81
N ILE A 63 2.77 -1.48 -14.13
CA ILE A 63 4.19 -1.67 -14.46
C ILE A 63 4.64 -0.71 -15.55
N HIS A 64 3.84 -0.55 -16.61
CA HIS A 64 4.17 0.33 -17.73
C HIS A 64 4.30 1.79 -17.30
N GLU A 65 3.34 2.29 -16.52
CA GLU A 65 3.34 3.67 -16.03
C GLU A 65 4.53 3.95 -15.10
N ILE A 66 4.85 3.01 -14.21
CA ILE A 66 6.01 3.10 -13.30
C ILE A 66 7.31 3.20 -14.11
N ILE A 67 7.45 2.40 -15.17
CA ILE A 67 8.65 2.38 -16.03
C ILE A 67 8.75 3.65 -16.86
N GLU A 68 7.65 4.07 -17.50
CA GLU A 68 7.62 5.26 -18.37
C GLU A 68 7.98 6.53 -17.58
N LYS A 69 7.46 6.65 -16.35
CA LYS A 69 7.77 7.76 -15.43
C LYS A 69 9.17 7.66 -14.81
N LYS A 70 9.91 6.57 -15.04
CA LYS A 70 11.26 6.31 -14.50
C LYS A 70 11.32 6.47 -12.98
N LEU A 71 10.32 5.94 -12.28
CA LEU A 71 10.23 6.08 -10.83
C LEU A 71 11.36 5.29 -10.15
N SER A 72 12.09 5.94 -9.25
CA SER A 72 13.22 5.35 -8.54
C SER A 72 12.93 5.00 -7.08
N LYS A 73 11.82 5.49 -6.52
CA LYS A 73 11.39 5.24 -5.15
C LYS A 73 9.88 5.06 -5.09
N LEU A 74 9.42 3.88 -4.67
CA LEU A 74 8.02 3.49 -4.65
C LEU A 74 7.60 3.13 -3.22
N ALA A 75 6.55 3.77 -2.72
CA ALA A 75 5.85 3.36 -1.51
C ALA A 75 4.54 2.70 -1.93
N ILE A 76 4.50 1.37 -1.86
CA ILE A 76 3.40 0.55 -2.32
C ILE A 76 2.47 0.27 -1.14
N PHE A 77 1.25 0.80 -1.21
CA PHE A 77 0.19 0.57 -0.24
C PHE A 77 -0.75 -0.51 -0.73
N ASP A 78 -1.06 -1.48 0.13
CA ASP A 78 -2.01 -2.55 -0.16
C ASP A 78 -2.81 -2.94 1.08
N ALA A 79 -3.99 -3.53 0.90
CA ALA A 79 -4.75 -4.13 1.98
C ALA A 79 -4.18 -5.50 2.34
N ALA A 80 -4.03 -5.78 3.64
CA ALA A 80 -3.63 -7.12 4.08
C ALA A 80 -4.36 -7.56 5.35
N ILE A 81 -4.79 -8.82 5.36
CA ILE A 81 -5.13 -9.49 6.63
C ILE A 81 -3.80 -9.92 7.26
N ILE A 82 -3.53 -9.41 8.46
CA ILE A 82 -2.31 -9.70 9.22
C ILE A 82 -2.73 -10.32 10.55
N GLU A 83 -2.37 -11.59 10.75
CA GLU A 83 -2.75 -12.32 11.95
C GLU A 83 -2.20 -11.66 13.22
N GLY A 84 -3.09 -11.40 14.19
CA GLY A 84 -2.72 -10.79 15.47
C GLY A 84 -2.42 -9.28 15.41
N ALA A 85 -2.50 -8.64 14.24
CA ALA A 85 -2.38 -7.19 14.14
C ALA A 85 -3.68 -6.49 14.58
N GLU A 86 -3.53 -5.41 15.34
CA GLU A 86 -4.61 -4.49 15.64
C GLU A 86 -4.80 -3.51 14.46
N LEU A 87 -6.01 -2.97 14.30
CA LEU A 87 -6.30 -1.91 13.32
C LEU A 87 -5.87 -0.53 13.84
N ASP A 88 -4.67 -0.45 14.42
CA ASP A 88 -4.15 0.74 15.10
C ASP A 88 -2.80 1.19 14.53
N GLY A 89 -2.51 0.84 13.29
CA GLY A 89 -1.21 1.06 12.68
C GLY A 89 -1.19 0.72 11.19
N ILE A 90 -0.01 0.86 10.60
CA ILE A 90 0.33 0.30 9.28
C ILE A 90 1.47 -0.70 9.45
N ALA A 91 1.55 -1.66 8.56
CA ALA A 91 2.57 -2.70 8.57
C ALA A 91 3.61 -2.43 7.48
N ILE A 92 4.89 -2.49 7.83
CA ILE A 92 5.97 -2.45 6.86
C ILE A 92 6.38 -3.87 6.54
N LEU A 93 6.32 -4.21 5.26
CA LEU A 93 6.60 -5.55 4.78
C LEU A 93 7.94 -5.58 4.05
N SER A 94 8.77 -6.54 4.43
CA SER A 94 9.90 -6.96 3.60
C SER A 94 9.42 -7.79 2.41
N LEU A 95 10.25 -7.93 1.37
CA LEU A 95 9.92 -8.78 0.22
C LEU A 95 9.62 -10.23 0.61
N ASP A 96 10.34 -10.75 1.60
CA ASP A 96 10.15 -12.11 2.10
C ASP A 96 8.78 -12.27 2.80
N GLU A 97 8.28 -11.20 3.45
CA GLU A 97 6.97 -11.19 4.11
C GLU A 97 5.79 -11.03 3.14
N LEU A 98 6.05 -10.74 1.87
CA LEU A 98 5.02 -10.72 0.81
C LEU A 98 4.71 -12.13 0.28
N GLU A 99 5.45 -13.16 0.70
CA GLU A 99 5.14 -14.54 0.37
C GLU A 99 3.99 -15.05 1.27
N ASP A 100 2.99 -15.73 0.67
CA ASP A 100 1.77 -16.26 1.31
C ASP A 100 2.01 -17.16 2.54
N THR A 101 3.26 -17.49 2.84
CA THR A 101 3.71 -18.36 3.93
C THR A 101 3.87 -17.65 5.27
N HIS A 102 3.72 -16.31 5.34
CA HIS A 102 4.04 -15.53 6.54
C HIS A 102 2.83 -14.94 7.29
N GLY A 103 1.61 -15.44 7.04
CA GLY A 103 0.40 -14.98 7.72
C GLY A 103 -0.10 -13.61 7.25
N VAL A 104 0.36 -13.17 6.07
CA VAL A 104 -0.08 -11.99 5.34
C VAL A 104 -0.79 -12.48 4.08
N SER A 105 -2.08 -12.24 3.97
CA SER A 105 -2.82 -12.51 2.73
C SER A 105 -3.02 -11.21 1.97
N LEU A 106 -2.24 -11.05 0.89
CA LEU A 106 -2.36 -9.94 -0.06
C LEU A 106 -3.44 -10.25 -1.09
N SER A 107 -4.13 -9.22 -1.54
CA SER A 107 -5.29 -9.41 -2.37
C SER A 107 -4.89 -9.55 -3.85
N SER A 108 -5.20 -10.70 -4.43
CA SER A 108 -5.48 -10.79 -5.87
C SER A 108 -4.29 -10.65 -6.83
N HIS A 109 -3.06 -10.97 -6.46
CA HIS A 109 -1.96 -10.98 -7.43
C HIS A 109 -1.99 -12.23 -8.32
N SER A 110 -2.22 -12.04 -9.62
CA SER A 110 -2.10 -13.13 -10.59
C SER A 110 -0.64 -13.55 -10.83
N ILE A 111 0.27 -12.59 -10.62
CA ILE A 111 1.73 -12.75 -10.73
C ILE A 111 2.32 -12.54 -9.33
N PRO A 112 3.16 -13.46 -8.81
CA PRO A 112 3.81 -13.28 -7.52
C PRO A 112 4.53 -11.92 -7.42
N MET A 113 4.28 -11.19 -6.33
CA MET A 113 4.81 -9.82 -6.13
C MET A 113 6.34 -9.77 -6.25
N ASN A 114 7.05 -10.80 -5.77
CA ASN A 114 8.50 -10.93 -5.91
C ASN A 114 8.97 -10.91 -7.38
N THR A 115 8.16 -11.44 -8.31
CA THR A 115 8.45 -11.48 -9.74
C THR A 115 8.29 -10.10 -10.35
N ILE A 116 7.23 -9.38 -9.97
CA ILE A 116 7.00 -8.00 -10.41
C ILE A 116 8.12 -7.09 -9.90
N VAL A 117 8.48 -7.20 -8.62
CA VAL A 117 9.58 -6.42 -8.02
C VAL A 117 10.90 -6.66 -8.73
N ARG A 118 11.23 -7.92 -9.02
CA ARG A 118 12.46 -8.25 -9.76
C ARG A 118 12.44 -7.60 -11.15
N TYR A 119 11.33 -7.73 -11.87
CA TYR A 119 11.17 -7.11 -13.18
C TYR A 119 11.35 -5.58 -13.13
N LEU A 120 10.72 -4.91 -12.16
CA LEU A 120 10.89 -3.46 -11.97
C LEU A 120 12.34 -3.09 -11.67
N LYS A 121 13.08 -3.88 -10.88
CA LYS A 121 14.50 -3.66 -10.60
C LYS A 121 15.41 -3.87 -11.81
N ASP A 122 15.03 -4.77 -12.71
CA ASP A 122 15.77 -5.03 -13.95
C ASP A 122 15.53 -3.89 -14.97
N GLU A 123 14.30 -3.39 -15.09
CA GLU A 123 13.93 -2.30 -16.00
C GLU A 123 14.32 -0.91 -15.48
N LEU A 124 14.31 -0.72 -14.16
CA LEU A 124 14.61 0.54 -13.49
C LEU A 124 15.87 0.38 -12.65
N ASN A 125 16.96 0.99 -13.11
CA ASN A 125 18.25 0.99 -12.42
C ASN A 125 18.11 1.40 -10.94
N ASN A 126 18.11 0.40 -10.05
CA ASN A 126 18.05 0.56 -8.59
C ASN A 126 16.77 1.24 -8.07
N VAL A 127 15.58 0.79 -8.50
CA VAL A 127 14.34 1.18 -7.83
C VAL A 127 14.32 0.70 -6.37
N ASP A 128 14.06 1.64 -5.46
CA ASP A 128 13.85 1.39 -4.05
C ASP A 128 12.34 1.24 -3.78
N ILE A 129 11.95 0.17 -3.11
CA ILE A 129 10.54 -0.20 -2.93
C ILE A 129 10.28 -0.48 -1.46
N LEU A 130 9.33 0.26 -0.92
CA LEU A 130 8.81 0.14 0.42
C LEU A 130 7.38 -0.38 0.35
N PHE A 131 7.12 -1.56 0.94
CA PHE A 131 5.77 -2.12 1.03
C PHE A 131 5.12 -1.74 2.34
N ILE A 132 3.91 -1.22 2.25
CA ILE A 132 3.11 -0.74 3.37
C ILE A 132 1.75 -1.42 3.29
N ALA A 133 1.51 -2.38 4.16
CA ALA A 133 0.20 -2.97 4.31
C ALA A 133 -0.67 -2.12 5.25
N ILE A 134 -1.89 -1.87 4.84
CA ILE A 134 -2.96 -1.38 5.70
C ILE A 134 -3.69 -2.61 6.26
N PRO A 135 -3.63 -2.87 7.58
CA PRO A 135 -4.35 -3.97 8.17
C PRO A 135 -5.85 -3.86 7.91
N VAL A 136 -6.48 -4.97 7.50
CA VAL A 136 -7.92 -5.05 7.24
C VAL A 136 -8.56 -6.27 7.87
N LYS A 137 -9.90 -6.29 7.94
CA LYS A 137 -10.68 -7.39 8.55
C LYS A 137 -11.35 -8.29 7.52
N ASN A 138 -11.77 -7.71 6.40
CA ASN A 138 -12.64 -8.38 5.45
C ASN A 138 -12.21 -8.14 4.01
N LEU A 139 -11.77 -9.21 3.35
CA LEU A 139 -11.44 -9.22 1.92
C LEU A 139 -12.47 -10.01 1.09
N ASP A 140 -13.66 -10.28 1.62
CA ASP A 140 -14.75 -10.90 0.86
C ASP A 140 -15.36 -9.92 -0.14
N ILE A 141 -16.07 -10.45 -1.14
CA ILE A 141 -16.82 -9.66 -2.11
C ILE A 141 -17.79 -8.74 -1.37
N GLY A 142 -17.69 -7.45 -1.66
CA GLY A 142 -18.48 -6.42 -1.00
C GLY A 142 -18.12 -5.03 -1.49
N LEU A 143 -19.10 -4.14 -1.45
CA LEU A 143 -18.97 -2.76 -1.93
C LEU A 143 -18.72 -1.73 -0.81
N GLU A 144 -18.64 -2.19 0.44
CA GLU A 144 -18.47 -1.34 1.61
C GLU A 144 -17.20 -1.71 2.36
N MET A 145 -16.55 -0.68 2.93
CA MET A 145 -15.40 -0.83 3.82
C MET A 145 -15.88 -0.87 5.27
N SER A 146 -15.25 -1.71 6.08
CA SER A 146 -15.53 -1.83 7.51
C SER A 146 -15.30 -0.49 8.23
N PRO A 147 -16.15 -0.10 9.20
CA PRO A 147 -16.02 1.19 9.90
C PRO A 147 -14.65 1.43 10.53
N GLU A 148 -14.02 0.39 11.07
CA GLU A 148 -12.71 0.48 11.72
C GLU A 148 -11.58 0.70 10.72
N VAL A 149 -11.64 0.04 9.55
CA VAL A 149 -10.68 0.26 8.46
C VAL A 149 -10.84 1.68 7.90
N LYS A 150 -12.09 2.15 7.78
CA LYS A 150 -12.36 3.54 7.40
C LYS A 150 -11.78 4.54 8.40
N SER A 151 -11.93 4.28 9.70
CA SER A 151 -11.33 5.14 10.74
C SER A 151 -9.80 5.16 10.66
N LEU A 152 -9.15 4.00 10.39
CA LEU A 152 -7.71 3.93 10.20
C LEU A 152 -7.27 4.70 8.95
N LEU A 153 -8.00 4.56 7.84
CA LEU A 153 -7.77 5.32 6.62
C LEU A 153 -7.83 6.82 6.87
N GLU A 154 -8.84 7.30 7.58
CA GLU A 154 -8.97 8.72 7.94
C GLU A 154 -7.76 9.22 8.75
N ASP A 155 -7.22 8.40 9.65
CA ASP A 155 -6.02 8.74 10.42
C ASP A 155 -4.75 8.76 9.56
N VAL A 156 -4.60 7.81 8.64
CA VAL A 156 -3.49 7.77 7.66
C VAL A 156 -3.56 8.98 6.72
N VAL A 157 -4.73 9.31 6.18
CA VAL A 157 -4.94 10.45 5.28
C VAL A 157 -4.52 11.77 5.92
N LYS A 158 -4.86 12.00 7.20
CA LYS A 158 -4.48 13.24 7.91
C LYS A 158 -2.97 13.46 7.88
N CYS A 159 -2.17 12.40 7.94
CA CYS A 159 -0.72 12.49 7.87
C CYS A 159 -0.16 12.93 6.52
N PHE A 160 -0.97 12.97 5.46
CA PHE A 160 -0.59 13.53 4.16
C PHE A 160 -1.01 14.98 3.97
N THR A 161 -2.02 15.45 4.72
CA THR A 161 -2.68 16.75 4.46
C THR A 161 -2.21 17.90 5.35
N TYR A 162 -1.58 17.63 6.49
CA TYR A 162 -1.10 18.65 7.42
C TYR A 162 0.42 18.85 7.27
N ASN A 163 0.82 19.67 6.30
CA ASN A 163 2.16 20.29 6.24
C ASN A 163 2.10 21.73 6.77
#